data_AF-A0A0C3N8Y1-F1
#
_entry.id   AF-A0A0C3N8Y1-F1
#
_cell.length_a   1.000
_cell.length_b   1.000
_cell.length_c   1.000
_cell.angle_alpha   90.00
_cell.angle_beta   90.00
_cell.angle_gamma   90.00
#
_symmetry.space_group_name_H-M   'P 1'
#
loop_
_entity.id
_entity.type
_entity.pdbx_description
1 polymer ?
#
loop_
_entity_poly.entity_id
_entity_poly.type
_entity_poly.pdbx_seq_one_letter_code
_entity_poly.pdbx_strand_id
1 'polypeptide(L)' 'QQRPSKFAKSDVLNQVRKVIRDVVTPSWLGSVPSNFGDVSAGTIKADEWRSLITVYLPLALINLW' A
#
# COMPACT_ATOMS: atom_id res chain seq x y z
N GLN A 1 7.04 3.31 23.71
CA GLN A 1 8.49 3.45 23.45
C GLN A 1 8.93 2.36 22.46
N GLN A 2 8.69 2.51 21.16
CA GLN A 2 9.17 1.52 20.17
C GLN A 2 10.47 2.05 19.57
N ARG A 3 11.55 1.27 19.74
CA ARG A 3 12.92 1.53 19.24
C ARG A 3 12.91 1.60 17.71
N PRO A 4 13.90 2.28 17.06
CA PRO A 4 14.03 2.27 15.61
C PRO A 4 14.50 0.87 15.17
N SER A 5 13.57 -0.07 15.04
CA SER A 5 13.85 -1.39 14.50
C SER A 5 13.94 -1.23 12.99
N LYS A 6 14.97 -1.84 12.39
CA LYS A 6 15.04 -2.01 10.94
C LYS A 6 13.71 -2.64 10.50
N PHE A 7 12.86 -1.87 9.83
CA PHE A 7 11.59 -2.37 9.29
C PHE A 7 11.89 -3.59 8.42
N ALA A 8 11.41 -4.77 8.81
CA ALA A 8 11.54 -5.93 7.95
C ALA A 8 10.72 -5.65 6.69
N LYS A 9 11.16 -6.13 5.52
CA LYS A 9 10.45 -5.90 4.23
C LYS A 9 8.97 -6.30 4.31
N SER A 10 8.67 -7.32 5.10
CA SER A 10 7.31 -7.77 5.41
C SER A 10 6.47 -6.73 6.14
N ASP A 11 7.05 -5.96 7.05
CA ASP A 11 6.34 -4.99 7.88
C ASP A 11 5.89 -3.81 7.02
N VAL A 12 6.75 -3.36 6.11
CA VAL A 12 6.43 -2.30 5.15
C VAL A 12 5.32 -2.76 4.19
N LEU A 13 5.40 -3.98 3.66
CA LEU A 13 4.36 -4.54 2.78
C LEU A 13 3.01 -4.71 3.49
N ASN A 14 3.03 -5.18 4.74
CA ASN A 14 1.82 -5.29 5.56
C ASN A 14 1.20 -3.92 5.83
N GLN A 15 2.03 -2.90 6.06
CA GLN A 15 1.55 -1.53 6.25
C GLN A 15 0.91 -0.97 4.98
N VAL A 16 1.51 -1.19 3.81
CA VAL A 16 0.93 -0.81 2.51
C VAL A 16 -0.42 -1.51 2.31
N ARG A 17 -0.50 -2.83 2.55
CA ARG A 17 -1.75 -3.60 2.45
C ARG A 17 -2.83 -3.08 3.41
N LYS A 18 -2.44 -2.70 4.63
CA LYS A 18 -3.34 -2.11 5.63
C LYS A 18 -3.89 -0.77 5.13
N VAL A 19 -3.03 0.11 4.63
CA VAL A 19 -3.45 1.41 4.07
C VAL A 19 -4.35 1.22 2.85
N ILE A 20 -4.07 0.25 1.97
CA ILE A 20 -4.95 -0.05 0.83
C ILE A 20 -6.37 -0.46 1.29
N ARG A 21 -6.47 -1.20 2.40
CA ARG A 21 -7.75 -1.63 2.97
C ARG A 21 -8.50 -0.50 3.69
N ASP A 22 -7.78 0.32 4.44
CA ASP A 22 -8.38 1.30 5.34
C ASP A 22 -8.69 2.64 4.64
N VAL A 23 -8.03 2.93 3.51
CA VAL A 23 -8.26 4.17 2.74
C VAL A 23 -9.54 4.07 1.94
N VAL A 24 -10.49 4.96 2.24
CA VAL A 24 -11.65 5.21 1.40
C VAL A 24 -11.19 6.01 0.18
N THR A 25 -11.19 5.36 -0.98
CA THR A 25 -10.84 6.02 -2.23
C THR A 25 -12.03 6.76 -2.84
N PRO A 26 -11.78 7.89 -3.50
CA PRO A 26 -12.82 8.56 -4.27
C PRO A 26 -13.18 7.71 -5.50
N SER A 27 -14.42 7.82 -5.99
CA SER A 27 -14.97 6.98 -7.07
C SER A 27 -14.23 7.07 -8.41
N TRP A 28 -13.42 8.12 -8.62
CA TRP A 28 -12.60 8.31 -9.82
C TRP A 28 -11.24 7.61 -9.74
N LEU A 29 -10.83 7.15 -8.56
CA LEU A 29 -9.58 6.44 -8.35
C LEU A 29 -9.82 4.94 -8.54
N GLY A 30 -9.06 4.33 -9.44
CA GLY A 30 -9.18 2.90 -9.74
C GLY A 30 -9.02 2.04 -8.49
N SER A 31 -9.78 0.96 -8.41
CA SER A 31 -9.74 0.04 -7.27
C SER A 31 -8.45 -0.78 -7.32
N VAL A 32 -7.52 -0.52 -6.41
CA VAL A 32 -6.26 -1.28 -6.31
C VAL A 32 -6.52 -2.59 -5.55
N PRO A 33 -5.99 -3.74 -6.00
CA PRO A 33 -6.14 -5.00 -5.28
C PRO A 33 -5.50 -4.92 -3.89
N SER A 34 -6.28 -5.26 -2.86
CA SER A 34 -5.84 -5.28 -1.45
C SER A 34 -4.71 -6.26 -1.17
N ASN A 35 -4.49 -7.22 -2.08
CA ASN A 35 -3.49 -8.28 -1.97
C ASN A 35 -2.18 -7.90 -2.67
N PHE A 36 -1.87 -6.60 -2.74
CA PHE A 36 -0.66 -6.07 -3.37
C PHE A 36 0.60 -6.87 -2.96
N GLY A 37 1.38 -7.29 -3.96
CA GLY A 37 2.60 -8.10 -3.78
C GLY A 37 2.39 -9.60 -3.57
N ASP A 38 1.14 -10.08 -3.61
CA ASP A 38 0.85 -11.52 -3.64
C ASP A 38 0.82 -12.04 -5.08
N VAL A 39 1.30 -13.27 -5.31
CA VAL A 39 1.28 -13.92 -6.63
C VAL A 39 -0.17 -14.07 -7.15
N SER A 40 -1.13 -14.19 -6.24
CA SER A 40 -2.57 -14.26 -6.54
C SER A 40 -3.19 -12.94 -7.00
N ALA A 41 -2.53 -11.79 -6.79
CA ALA A 41 -3.06 -10.48 -7.17
C ALA A 41 -3.01 -10.22 -8.69
N GLY A 42 -2.28 -11.05 -9.44
CA GLY A 42 -2.10 -10.88 -10.88
C GLY A 42 -1.23 -9.67 -11.24
N THR A 43 -1.25 -9.29 -12.52
CA THR A 43 -0.48 -8.14 -13.03
C THR A 43 -1.23 -6.85 -12.77
N ILE A 44 -0.59 -5.95 -12.02
CA ILE A 44 -1.09 -4.60 -11.76
C ILE A 44 -1.01 -3.76 -13.03
N LYS A 45 -2.12 -3.12 -13.39
CA LYS A 45 -2.21 -2.24 -14.56
C LYS A 45 -1.48 -0.91 -14.31
N ALA A 46 -1.11 -0.22 -15.38
CA ALA A 46 -0.36 1.03 -15.29
C ALA A 46 -1.08 2.13 -14.48
N ASP A 47 -2.41 2.19 -14.55
CA ASP A 47 -3.25 3.13 -13.79
C ASP A 47 -3.34 2.76 -12.30
N GLU A 48 -3.39 1.46 -11.98
CA GLU A 48 -3.34 0.97 -10.60
C GLU A 48 -1.97 1.25 -9.97
N TRP A 49 -0.88 1.10 -10.73
CA TRP A 49 0.48 1.49 -10.30
C TRP A 49 0.58 2.98 -9.97
N ARG A 50 -0.01 3.86 -10.79
CA ARG A 50 -0.03 5.30 -10.50
C ARG A 50 -0.77 5.59 -9.20
N SER A 51 -1.94 4.99 -9.01
CA SER A 51 -2.72 5.16 -7.80
C SER A 51 -1.95 4.69 -6.56
N LEU A 52 -1.28 3.54 -6.66
CA LEU A 52 -0.42 2.98 -5.62
C LEU A 52 0.69 3.95 -5.21
N ILE A 53 1.47 4.45 -6.17
CA ILE A 53 2.65 5.29 -5.89
C ILE A 53 2.22 6.68 -5.40
N THR A 54 1.15 7.26 -5.94
CA THR A 54 0.74 8.63 -5.64
C THR A 54 -0.06 8.75 -4.34
N VAL A 55 -0.86 7.73 -3.98
CA VAL A 55 -1.76 7.80 -2.82
C VAL A 55 -1.31 6.86 -1.71
N TYR A 56 -1.22 5.57 -2.00
CA TYR A 56 -1.05 4.56 -0.95
C TYR A 56 0.37 4.51 -0.38
N LEU A 57 1.38 4.68 -1.22
CA LEU A 57 2.78 4.63 -0.82
C LEU A 57 3.18 5.79 0.12
N PRO A 58 2.84 7.07 -0.14
CA PRO A 58 3.09 8.14 0.80
C PRO A 58 2.27 8.00 2.09
N LEU A 59 1.01 7.56 2.02
CA LEU A 59 0.19 7.31 3.22
C LEU A 59 0.77 6.18 4.09
N ALA A 60 1.26 5.11 3.49
CA ALA A 60 1.93 4.03 4.20
C ALA A 60 3.24 4.48 4.83
N LEU A 61 4.00 5.33 4.13
CA LEU A 61 5.24 5.90 4.65
C LEU A 61 5.00 6.84 5.85
N ILE A 62 3.97 7.70 5.77
CA ILE A 62 3.57 8.59 6.88
C ILE A 62 3.13 7.78 8.09
N ASN A 63 2.42 6.66 7.90
CA ASN A 63 2.03 5.78 9.00
C ASN A 63 3.21 4.99 9.61
N LEU A 64 4.34 4.90 8.91
CA LEU A 64 5.52 4.14 9.35
C LEU A 64 6.50 4.99 10.18
N TRP A 65 6.46 6.30 10.00
CA TRP A 65 7.31 7.30 10.68
C TRP A 65 6.67 7.78 11.98
#